data_AF-A0A1S6HFJ6-F1
#
_entry.id   AF-A0A1S6HFJ6-F1
#
_cell.length_a   1.000
_cell.length_b   1.000
_cell.length_c   1.000
_cell.angle_alpha   90.00
_cell.angle_beta   90.00
_cell.angle_gamma   90.00
#
_symmetry.space_group_name_H-M   'P 1'
#
loop_
_entity.id
_entity.type
_entity.pdbx_description
1 polymer ?
#
loop_
_entity_poly.entity_id
_entity_poly.type
_entity_poly.pdbx_seq_one_letter_code
_entity_poly.pdbx_strand_id
1 'polypeptide(L)'
;MLLLVFFPLVTANLYLTEIMYAPTQVSDSEGEWIEMYNDGENTVDLNTWMIDGKAIGNRSIATKEYLVIARELLDSTDNDTESFESYWGNNNGIWDENFSAIELILSLKEEDTIVLTNNLNEDKVSYNKSLGANKNGKTLERVSLTEWQEGFLDGTPGFGNFSTSKNNGDSISVFVEILNNIPEILAINLTDDADQEGIQIYPLLNGEKIVFVEVLINESDGFQNLEQVSFSVLNQTKNLSFKENSTTTLARFQGNFTLTNTIQAGNYLLEVSAKDTENQTTKNISFSYEGIISTELNLSTFEMSLHSGDAALRSVQVLNKGNIAIDTEVSMQELTSEQGEIFDNKIEVFQDVWLPLANPVFLDLNVAPQNAGEIQFRIQAPQQAKSGRYKGKITITSVESKNE
;
A
#
# COMPACT_ATOMS: atom_id res chain seq x y z
N MET A 1 34.43 -49.60 -58.20
CA MET A 1 33.06 -49.16 -57.94
C MET A 1 33.15 -48.04 -56.91
N LEU A 2 33.01 -46.79 -57.36
CA LEU A 2 33.02 -45.63 -56.48
C LEU A 2 31.63 -45.57 -55.81
N LEU A 3 31.58 -45.81 -54.50
CA LEU A 3 30.35 -45.70 -53.72
C LEU A 3 30.12 -44.20 -53.45
N LEU A 4 29.23 -43.59 -54.24
CA LEU A 4 28.68 -42.27 -53.95
C LEU A 4 27.65 -42.44 -52.84
N VAL A 5 28.02 -42.04 -51.63
CA VAL A 5 27.10 -41.89 -50.50
C VAL A 5 26.47 -40.51 -50.62
N PHE A 6 25.22 -40.45 -51.08
CA PHE A 6 24.39 -39.26 -50.96
C PHE A 6 23.85 -39.21 -49.53
N PHE A 7 24.39 -38.31 -48.71
CA PHE A 7 23.66 -37.86 -47.52
C PHE A 7 22.54 -36.94 -48.03
N PRO A 8 21.25 -37.20 -47.72
CA PRO A 8 20.25 -36.18 -47.92
C PRO A 8 20.68 -34.98 -47.07
N LEU A 9 20.98 -33.87 -47.73
CA LEU A 9 21.11 -32.59 -47.06
C LEU A 9 19.68 -32.24 -46.60
N VAL A 10 19.28 -32.70 -45.42
CA VAL A 10 18.07 -32.21 -44.78
C VAL A 10 18.42 -30.79 -44.34
N THR A 11 18.14 -29.83 -45.22
CA THR A 11 18.22 -28.42 -44.88
C THR A 11 17.10 -28.15 -43.89
N ALA A 12 17.45 -27.71 -42.69
CA ALA A 12 16.48 -27.09 -41.79
C ALA A 12 15.85 -25.89 -42.53
N ASN A 13 14.53 -25.79 -42.53
CA ASN A 13 13.83 -24.65 -43.05
C ASN A 13 13.46 -23.75 -41.86
N LEU A 14 13.84 -22.48 -41.96
CA LEU A 14 13.33 -21.47 -41.05
C LEU A 14 12.03 -20.92 -41.64
N TYR A 15 11.02 -20.76 -40.79
CA TYR A 15 9.75 -20.16 -41.18
C TYR A 15 9.47 -18.96 -40.30
N LEU A 16 8.93 -17.91 -40.89
CA LEU A 16 8.24 -16.86 -40.16
C LEU A 16 6.94 -17.45 -39.62
N THR A 17 6.72 -17.30 -38.31
CA THR A 17 5.60 -17.93 -37.59
C THR A 17 4.68 -16.95 -36.91
N GLU A 18 5.15 -15.75 -36.57
CA GLU A 18 4.31 -14.73 -35.93
C GLU A 18 4.75 -13.31 -36.33
N ILE A 19 3.80 -12.38 -36.43
CA ILE A 19 4.04 -10.99 -36.83
C ILE A 19 3.16 -10.04 -35.99
N MET A 20 3.79 -9.18 -35.19
CA MET A 20 3.17 -8.04 -34.51
C MET A 20 3.47 -6.76 -35.29
N TYR A 21 2.63 -6.42 -36.27
CA TYR A 21 2.86 -5.26 -37.16
C TYR A 21 2.17 -3.96 -36.71
N ALA A 22 1.32 -4.03 -35.68
CA ALA A 22 0.54 -2.89 -35.20
C ALA A 22 0.22 -3.03 -33.69
N PRO A 23 1.25 -3.02 -32.82
CA PRO A 23 1.09 -3.19 -31.38
C PRO A 23 0.21 -2.09 -30.77
N THR A 24 -0.46 -2.43 -29.67
CA THR A 24 -1.21 -1.46 -28.83
C THR A 24 -0.77 -1.45 -27.38
N GLN A 25 0.07 -2.42 -27.00
CA GLN A 25 0.65 -2.64 -25.68
C GLN A 25 1.81 -1.68 -25.40
N VAL A 26 2.59 -1.46 -26.45
CA VAL A 26 3.75 -0.59 -26.56
C VAL A 26 3.53 0.21 -27.85
N SER A 27 4.15 1.38 -27.99
CA SER A 27 4.03 2.20 -29.17
C SER A 27 4.37 1.41 -30.44
N ASP A 28 3.74 1.80 -31.55
CA ASP A 28 4.03 1.28 -32.88
C ASP A 28 5.50 1.51 -33.30
N SER A 29 6.22 2.43 -32.64
CA SER A 29 7.64 2.67 -32.91
C SER A 29 8.60 1.75 -32.18
N GLU A 30 8.19 1.09 -31.09
CA GLU A 30 9.07 0.19 -30.31
C GLU A 30 8.56 -1.26 -30.26
N GLY A 31 7.24 -1.47 -30.26
CA GLY A 31 6.61 -2.77 -29.98
C GLY A 31 6.46 -3.74 -31.17
N GLU A 32 6.99 -3.41 -32.34
CA GLU A 32 6.92 -4.30 -33.51
C GLU A 32 7.87 -5.49 -33.34
N TRP A 33 7.41 -6.69 -33.71
CA TRP A 33 8.26 -7.87 -33.68
C TRP A 33 7.78 -8.95 -34.65
N ILE A 34 8.68 -9.88 -34.95
CA ILE A 34 8.41 -11.09 -35.73
C ILE A 34 9.03 -12.30 -35.06
N GLU A 35 8.46 -13.46 -35.30
CA GLU A 35 9.00 -14.73 -34.83
C GLU A 35 9.38 -15.62 -35.99
N MET A 36 10.48 -16.36 -35.82
CA MET A 36 10.85 -17.46 -36.70
C MET A 36 11.07 -18.76 -35.95
N TYR A 37 10.78 -19.86 -36.64
CA TYR A 37 10.87 -21.22 -36.11
C TYR A 37 11.84 -22.08 -36.92
N ASN A 38 12.61 -22.90 -36.23
CA ASN A 38 13.45 -23.92 -36.85
C ASN A 38 12.74 -25.28 -36.90
N ASP A 39 12.22 -25.65 -38.08
CA ASP A 39 11.56 -26.95 -38.28
C ASP A 39 12.54 -28.13 -38.39
N GLY A 40 13.84 -27.86 -38.47
CA GLY A 40 14.87 -28.83 -38.70
C GLY A 40 15.12 -29.74 -37.50
N GLU A 41 16.00 -30.72 -37.68
CA GLU A 41 16.46 -31.62 -36.61
C GLU A 41 17.79 -31.15 -35.99
N ASN A 42 18.37 -30.07 -36.50
CA ASN A 42 19.66 -29.53 -36.06
C ASN A 42 19.54 -28.03 -35.78
N THR A 43 20.42 -27.52 -34.91
CA THR A 43 20.60 -26.08 -34.72
C THR A 43 20.99 -25.39 -36.04
N VAL A 44 20.34 -24.26 -36.34
CA VAL A 44 20.63 -23.43 -37.51
C VAL A 44 21.49 -22.24 -37.09
N ASP A 45 22.60 -22.02 -37.79
CA ASP A 45 23.43 -20.81 -37.67
C ASP A 45 22.86 -19.70 -38.57
N LEU A 46 22.58 -18.54 -37.98
CA LEU A 46 21.97 -17.38 -38.62
C LEU A 46 22.98 -16.40 -39.24
N ASN A 47 24.28 -16.67 -39.18
CA ASN A 47 25.32 -15.79 -39.72
C ASN A 47 25.14 -15.42 -41.21
N THR A 48 24.48 -16.27 -41.99
CA THR A 48 24.20 -16.05 -43.42
C THR A 48 22.76 -15.68 -43.72
N TRP A 49 21.90 -15.66 -42.71
CA TRP A 49 20.48 -15.34 -42.86
C TRP A 49 20.25 -13.83 -42.77
N MET A 50 19.28 -13.39 -43.56
CA MET A 50 18.84 -12.01 -43.64
C MET A 50 17.33 -11.95 -43.54
N ILE A 51 16.84 -10.87 -42.93
CA ILE A 51 15.44 -10.49 -42.94
C ILE A 51 15.31 -9.12 -43.60
N ASP A 52 14.54 -9.04 -44.69
CA ASP A 52 14.39 -7.84 -45.53
C ASP A 52 15.75 -7.21 -45.91
N GLY A 53 16.73 -8.07 -46.21
CA GLY A 53 18.08 -7.68 -46.59
C GLY A 53 18.97 -7.21 -45.43
N LYS A 54 18.49 -7.26 -44.18
CA LYS A 54 19.29 -6.97 -42.97
C LYS A 54 19.85 -8.27 -42.42
N ALA A 55 21.14 -8.32 -42.17
CA ALA A 55 21.79 -9.50 -41.60
C ALA A 55 21.35 -9.73 -40.16
N ILE A 56 20.98 -10.97 -39.82
CA ILE A 56 20.61 -11.35 -38.45
C ILE A 56 21.87 -11.46 -37.56
N GLY A 57 23.00 -11.88 -38.15
CA GLY A 57 24.30 -11.91 -37.49
C GLY A 57 24.57 -13.20 -36.71
N ASN A 58 25.51 -13.13 -35.75
CA ASN A 58 26.03 -14.29 -35.05
C ASN A 58 25.07 -14.79 -33.96
N ARG A 59 24.06 -15.52 -34.41
CA ARG A 59 22.98 -16.12 -33.62
C ARG A 59 22.71 -17.53 -34.14
N SER A 60 22.05 -18.33 -33.32
CA SER A 60 21.58 -19.65 -33.72
C SER A 60 20.23 -19.96 -33.11
N ILE A 61 19.47 -20.80 -33.79
CA ILE A 61 18.18 -21.32 -33.32
C ILE A 61 18.33 -22.82 -33.16
N ALA A 62 18.10 -23.34 -31.95
CA ALA A 62 18.15 -24.78 -31.74
C ALA A 62 17.00 -25.49 -32.48
N THR A 63 17.11 -26.81 -32.57
CA THR A 63 16.08 -27.65 -33.21
C THR A 63 14.74 -27.45 -32.50
N LYS A 64 13.66 -27.23 -33.26
CA LYS A 64 12.29 -27.00 -32.75
C LYS A 64 12.14 -25.82 -31.77
N GLU A 65 13.06 -24.86 -31.81
CA GLU A 65 12.97 -23.62 -31.02
C GLU A 65 12.55 -22.43 -31.89
N TYR A 66 12.09 -21.39 -31.20
CA TYR A 66 11.71 -20.11 -31.78
C TYR A 66 12.77 -19.03 -31.52
N LEU A 67 12.81 -18.03 -32.39
CA LEU A 67 13.56 -16.80 -32.19
C LEU A 67 12.67 -15.61 -32.52
N VAL A 68 12.51 -14.72 -31.55
CA VAL A 68 11.85 -13.43 -31.75
C VAL A 68 12.87 -12.39 -32.21
N ILE A 69 12.50 -11.59 -33.20
CA ILE A 69 13.20 -10.39 -33.61
C ILE A 69 12.31 -9.22 -33.24
N ALA A 70 12.69 -8.50 -32.19
CA ALA A 70 12.05 -7.29 -31.74
C ALA A 70 12.66 -6.07 -32.43
N ARG A 71 11.84 -5.06 -32.70
CA ARG A 71 12.29 -3.78 -33.23
C ARG A 71 13.19 -3.04 -32.25
N GLU A 72 12.77 -3.00 -31.00
CA GLU A 72 13.50 -2.45 -29.86
C GLU A 72 13.40 -3.44 -28.71
N LEU A 73 14.48 -4.19 -28.47
CA LEU A 73 14.43 -5.28 -27.50
C LEU A 73 14.44 -4.73 -26.07
N LEU A 74 15.38 -3.81 -25.81
CA LEU A 74 15.57 -3.15 -24.53
C LEU A 74 15.35 -1.65 -24.73
N ASP A 75 14.78 -1.00 -23.73
CA ASP A 75 14.56 0.46 -23.72
C ASP A 75 15.86 1.22 -24.04
N SER A 76 15.77 2.16 -24.99
CA SER A 76 16.91 2.94 -25.45
C SER A 76 17.08 4.24 -24.63
N THR A 77 17.37 5.36 -25.29
CA THR A 77 17.67 6.65 -24.60
C THR A 77 16.75 7.77 -25.07
N ASP A 78 15.52 7.43 -25.43
CA ASP A 78 14.51 8.41 -25.76
C ASP A 78 13.77 8.89 -24.50
N ASN A 79 12.54 9.38 -24.66
CA ASN A 79 11.81 10.06 -23.58
C ASN A 79 10.74 9.19 -22.93
N ASP A 80 10.51 7.99 -23.46
CA ASP A 80 9.61 7.03 -22.84
C ASP A 80 10.43 5.92 -22.17
N THR A 81 9.77 4.83 -21.84
CA THR A 81 10.37 3.64 -21.23
C THR A 81 9.82 2.40 -21.92
N GLU A 82 9.41 2.55 -23.18
CA GLU A 82 8.65 1.58 -23.94
C GLU A 82 9.61 0.73 -24.77
N SER A 83 9.48 -0.58 -24.65
CA SER A 83 10.30 -1.55 -25.39
C SER A 83 9.60 -2.90 -25.43
N PHE A 84 10.13 -3.83 -26.24
CA PHE A 84 9.65 -5.21 -26.20
C PHE A 84 9.76 -5.80 -24.79
N GLU A 85 10.88 -5.58 -24.09
CA GLU A 85 11.07 -6.03 -22.71
C GLU A 85 10.06 -5.43 -21.73
N SER A 86 9.66 -4.17 -21.91
CA SER A 86 8.72 -3.50 -20.99
C SER A 86 7.35 -4.18 -20.89
N TYR A 87 6.98 -4.98 -21.89
CA TYR A 87 5.69 -5.69 -21.94
C TYR A 87 5.83 -7.21 -22.01
N TRP A 88 6.74 -7.73 -22.83
CA TRP A 88 6.95 -9.17 -23.01
C TRP A 88 8.13 -9.73 -22.20
N GLY A 89 8.73 -8.91 -21.34
CA GLY A 89 9.73 -9.31 -20.36
C GLY A 89 9.43 -8.76 -18.97
N ASN A 90 10.43 -8.74 -18.12
CA ASN A 90 10.33 -8.29 -16.73
C ASN A 90 10.76 -6.83 -16.50
N ASN A 91 11.08 -6.09 -17.58
CA ASN A 91 11.50 -4.68 -17.56
C ASN A 91 12.67 -4.38 -16.60
N ASN A 92 13.69 -5.25 -16.56
CA ASN A 92 14.88 -5.12 -15.72
C ASN A 92 16.10 -4.52 -16.44
N GLY A 93 15.99 -4.26 -17.75
CA GLY A 93 17.03 -3.74 -18.64
C GLY A 93 17.96 -4.81 -19.23
N ILE A 94 17.60 -6.09 -19.12
CA ILE A 94 18.37 -7.24 -19.62
C ILE A 94 17.38 -8.29 -20.15
N TRP A 95 17.62 -8.78 -21.37
CA TRP A 95 16.84 -9.89 -21.89
C TRP A 95 17.29 -11.23 -21.29
N ASP A 96 16.58 -11.70 -20.25
CA ASP A 96 16.83 -12.97 -19.56
C ASP A 96 15.61 -13.89 -19.47
N GLU A 97 14.68 -13.74 -20.41
CA GLU A 97 13.42 -14.47 -20.45
C GLU A 97 13.53 -15.92 -20.96
N ASN A 98 12.44 -16.67 -20.80
CA ASN A 98 12.37 -18.10 -21.12
C ASN A 98 12.35 -18.43 -22.64
N PHE A 99 12.39 -17.41 -23.51
CA PHE A 99 12.53 -17.56 -24.96
C PHE A 99 13.63 -16.65 -25.53
N SER A 100 14.12 -17.00 -26.71
CA SER A 100 15.18 -16.23 -27.37
C SER A 100 14.58 -15.04 -28.12
N ALA A 101 15.08 -13.84 -27.83
CA ALA A 101 14.80 -12.64 -28.60
C ALA A 101 16.09 -11.89 -28.95
N ILE A 102 16.05 -11.18 -30.07
CA ILE A 102 17.12 -10.27 -30.50
C ILE A 102 16.53 -8.97 -31.01
N GLU A 103 17.33 -7.92 -30.96
CA GLU A 103 16.99 -6.66 -31.59
C GLU A 103 17.42 -6.64 -33.06
N LEU A 104 16.54 -6.14 -33.91
CA LEU A 104 16.88 -5.70 -35.25
C LEU A 104 15.95 -4.55 -35.63
N ILE A 105 16.47 -3.53 -36.31
CA ILE A 105 15.60 -2.46 -36.83
C ILE A 105 14.58 -3.07 -37.80
N LEU A 106 13.32 -3.12 -37.39
CA LEU A 106 12.16 -3.49 -38.20
C LEU A 106 11.39 -2.23 -38.61
N SER A 107 10.57 -2.35 -39.64
CA SER A 107 9.60 -1.31 -40.00
C SER A 107 8.47 -2.03 -40.72
N LEU A 108 7.58 -2.59 -39.91
CA LEU A 108 6.42 -3.32 -40.41
C LEU A 108 5.36 -2.30 -40.83
N LYS A 109 4.48 -2.68 -41.75
CA LYS A 109 3.44 -1.79 -42.28
C LYS A 109 2.11 -2.51 -42.25
N GLU A 110 1.00 -1.75 -42.28
CA GLU A 110 -0.35 -2.32 -42.39
C GLU A 110 -0.57 -3.18 -43.66
N GLU A 111 0.33 -3.08 -44.64
CA GLU A 111 0.49 -3.98 -45.77
C GLU A 111 1.98 -4.10 -46.10
N ASP A 112 2.54 -5.31 -45.98
CA ASP A 112 3.97 -5.54 -46.16
C ASP A 112 4.28 -6.94 -46.69
N THR A 113 5.54 -7.15 -47.06
CA THR A 113 6.09 -8.45 -47.42
C THR A 113 7.46 -8.64 -46.80
N ILE A 114 7.54 -9.61 -45.88
CA ILE A 114 8.76 -9.95 -45.16
C ILE A 114 9.44 -11.13 -45.85
N VAL A 115 10.74 -11.03 -46.06
CA VAL A 115 11.57 -12.05 -46.70
C VAL A 115 12.67 -12.50 -45.76
N LEU A 116 12.65 -13.77 -45.38
CA LEU A 116 13.70 -14.45 -44.63
C LEU A 116 14.51 -15.33 -45.59
N THR A 117 15.81 -15.07 -45.76
CA THR A 117 16.63 -15.84 -46.72
C THR A 117 18.10 -15.90 -46.34
N ASN A 118 18.78 -16.98 -46.75
CA ASN A 118 20.24 -17.08 -46.77
C ASN A 118 20.82 -17.20 -48.19
N ASN A 119 20.05 -16.83 -49.22
CA ASN A 119 20.31 -17.02 -50.65
C ASN A 119 20.23 -18.48 -51.16
N LEU A 120 20.07 -19.47 -50.28
CA LEU A 120 19.85 -20.87 -50.66
C LEU A 120 18.41 -21.30 -50.36
N ASN A 121 17.91 -20.89 -49.19
CA ASN A 121 16.56 -21.08 -48.71
C ASN A 121 15.88 -19.71 -48.56
N GLU A 122 14.56 -19.68 -48.74
CA GLU A 122 13.73 -18.50 -48.57
C GLU A 122 12.40 -18.90 -47.95
N ASP A 123 11.96 -18.15 -46.95
CA ASP A 123 10.57 -18.08 -46.52
C ASP A 123 10.06 -16.65 -46.70
N LYS A 124 8.83 -16.52 -47.16
CA LYS A 124 8.26 -15.24 -47.57
C LYS A 124 6.80 -15.17 -47.16
N VAL A 125 6.45 -14.08 -46.50
CA VAL A 125 5.07 -13.78 -46.08
C VAL A 125 4.66 -12.42 -46.61
N SER A 126 3.49 -12.34 -47.22
CA SER A 126 2.83 -11.10 -47.59
C SER A 126 1.53 -11.00 -46.80
N TYR A 127 1.31 -9.89 -46.11
CA TYR A 127 0.12 -9.67 -45.30
C TYR A 127 -0.44 -8.27 -45.52
N ASN A 128 -1.69 -8.07 -45.12
CA ASN A 128 -2.31 -6.77 -45.02
C ASN A 128 -3.38 -6.80 -43.92
N LYS A 129 -3.89 -5.62 -43.55
CA LYS A 129 -4.92 -5.48 -42.51
C LYS A 129 -6.20 -6.32 -42.66
N SER A 130 -6.52 -6.82 -43.86
CA SER A 130 -7.68 -7.70 -44.04
C SER A 130 -7.46 -9.11 -43.48
N LEU A 131 -6.20 -9.49 -43.19
CA LEU A 131 -5.83 -10.75 -42.57
C LEU A 131 -5.99 -10.75 -41.04
N GLY A 132 -6.18 -9.58 -40.42
CA GLY A 132 -6.33 -9.40 -38.98
C GLY A 132 -5.18 -8.61 -38.33
N ALA A 133 -5.16 -8.58 -37.01
CA ALA A 133 -4.08 -8.03 -36.17
C ALA A 133 -3.78 -6.53 -36.38
N ASN A 134 -4.77 -5.77 -36.86
CA ASN A 134 -4.60 -4.34 -37.09
C ASN A 134 -5.05 -3.53 -35.87
N LYS A 135 -4.11 -3.04 -35.07
CA LYS A 135 -4.37 -2.12 -33.93
C LYS A 135 -5.41 -2.67 -32.94
N ASN A 136 -5.38 -3.98 -32.72
CA ASN A 136 -6.26 -4.67 -31.78
C ASN A 136 -5.46 -5.47 -30.74
N GLY A 137 -4.16 -5.20 -30.64
CA GLY A 137 -3.25 -5.85 -29.71
C GLY A 137 -2.93 -7.30 -30.03
N LYS A 138 -3.30 -7.80 -31.21
CA LYS A 138 -3.04 -9.18 -31.63
C LYS A 138 -1.97 -9.27 -32.70
N THR A 139 -1.50 -10.48 -32.95
CA THR A 139 -0.51 -10.81 -33.99
C THR A 139 -1.15 -11.55 -35.17
N LEU A 140 -0.43 -11.63 -36.29
CA LEU A 140 -0.69 -12.65 -37.31
C LEU A 140 0.14 -13.88 -36.98
N GLU A 141 -0.48 -15.05 -36.90
CA GLU A 141 0.18 -16.32 -36.56
C GLU A 141 0.05 -17.31 -37.72
N ARG A 142 1.15 -17.99 -38.05
CA ARG A 142 1.20 -19.04 -39.06
C ARG A 142 0.88 -20.38 -38.45
N VAL A 143 -0.25 -20.96 -38.82
CA VAL A 143 -0.69 -22.27 -38.31
C VAL A 143 -0.25 -23.43 -39.20
N SER A 144 0.01 -23.17 -40.49
CA SER A 144 0.53 -24.18 -41.41
C SER A 144 1.35 -23.56 -42.55
N LEU A 145 1.93 -24.40 -43.42
CA LEU A 145 2.67 -23.95 -44.60
C LEU A 145 1.88 -22.99 -45.50
N THR A 146 0.54 -23.05 -45.47
CA THR A 146 -0.34 -22.30 -46.36
C THR A 146 -1.34 -21.38 -45.65
N GLU A 147 -1.30 -21.31 -44.32
CA GLU A 147 -2.36 -20.64 -43.55
C GLU A 147 -1.76 -19.73 -42.48
N TRP A 148 -2.26 -18.50 -42.51
CA TRP A 148 -2.05 -17.47 -41.49
C TRP A 148 -3.42 -17.06 -40.97
N GLN A 149 -3.47 -16.77 -39.68
CA GLN A 149 -4.68 -16.30 -39.01
C GLN A 149 -4.33 -15.16 -38.07
N GLU A 150 -5.35 -14.48 -37.56
CA GLU A 150 -5.19 -13.60 -36.40
C GLU A 150 -4.96 -14.45 -35.14
N GLY A 151 -3.91 -14.12 -34.39
CA GLY A 151 -3.49 -14.79 -33.16
C GLY A 151 -4.19 -14.25 -31.90
N PHE A 152 -3.51 -14.43 -30.77
CA PHE A 152 -4.00 -14.03 -29.45
C PHE A 152 -3.77 -12.55 -29.16
N LEU A 153 -4.49 -12.02 -28.18
CA LEU A 153 -4.12 -10.76 -27.56
C LEU A 153 -2.70 -10.91 -27.01
N ASP A 154 -1.86 -9.91 -27.25
CA ASP A 154 -0.44 -9.85 -26.87
C ASP A 154 0.49 -10.82 -27.63
N GLY A 155 -0.05 -11.70 -28.48
CA GLY A 155 0.73 -12.68 -29.24
C GLY A 155 1.30 -13.82 -28.39
N THR A 156 2.10 -14.68 -29.02
CA THR A 156 2.70 -15.86 -28.39
C THR A 156 4.22 -15.95 -28.60
N PRO A 157 4.98 -14.88 -28.31
CA PRO A 157 6.40 -14.85 -28.58
C PRO A 157 7.14 -16.00 -27.88
N GLY A 158 7.83 -16.83 -28.66
CA GLY A 158 8.58 -17.99 -28.21
C GLY A 158 7.83 -19.32 -28.16
N PHE A 159 6.51 -19.35 -28.42
CA PHE A 159 5.66 -20.52 -28.12
C PHE A 159 4.76 -20.98 -29.27
N GLY A 160 4.91 -20.43 -30.48
CA GLY A 160 3.97 -20.57 -31.60
C GLY A 160 3.49 -21.99 -31.96
N ASN A 161 2.45 -22.08 -32.80
CA ASN A 161 1.77 -23.34 -33.11
C ASN A 161 1.99 -23.88 -34.53
N PHE A 162 3.04 -23.39 -35.19
CA PHE A 162 3.32 -23.73 -36.56
C PHE A 162 3.63 -25.23 -36.73
N SER A 163 3.00 -25.85 -37.72
CA SER A 163 3.29 -27.23 -38.10
C SER A 163 3.46 -27.39 -39.61
N THR A 164 4.53 -28.11 -39.99
CA THR A 164 4.79 -28.51 -41.38
C THR A 164 4.06 -29.80 -41.77
N SER A 165 3.50 -30.53 -40.80
CA SER A 165 2.76 -31.77 -41.06
C SER A 165 1.32 -31.46 -41.45
N LYS A 166 0.93 -31.83 -42.68
CA LYS A 166 -0.48 -31.97 -43.06
C LYS A 166 -1.08 -33.13 -42.25
N ASN A 167 -1.62 -32.86 -41.07
CA ASN A 167 -2.31 -33.88 -40.31
C ASN A 167 -3.59 -34.27 -41.05
N ASN A 168 -3.76 -35.57 -41.33
CA ASN A 168 -5.02 -36.16 -41.82
C ASN A 168 -6.09 -36.24 -40.70
N GLY A 169 -6.06 -35.33 -39.74
CA GLY A 169 -6.98 -35.25 -38.61
C GLY A 169 -7.10 -33.80 -38.16
N ASP A 170 -8.34 -33.37 -37.93
CA ASP A 170 -8.66 -32.05 -37.41
C ASP A 170 -8.15 -31.95 -35.97
N SER A 171 -7.21 -31.04 -35.70
CA SER A 171 -6.72 -30.71 -34.37
C SER A 171 -7.11 -29.27 -34.00
N ILE A 172 -7.37 -29.02 -32.72
CA ILE A 172 -7.62 -27.68 -32.16
C ILE A 172 -6.49 -27.39 -31.16
N SER A 173 -5.87 -26.21 -31.25
CA SER A 173 -4.93 -25.73 -30.25
C SER A 173 -5.68 -25.09 -29.07
N VAL A 174 -5.22 -25.33 -27.85
CA VAL A 174 -5.83 -24.79 -26.61
C VAL A 174 -4.78 -23.98 -25.86
N PHE A 175 -5.12 -22.74 -25.54
CA PHE A 175 -4.29 -21.82 -24.76
C PHE A 175 -5.02 -21.49 -23.47
N VAL A 176 -4.28 -21.51 -22.37
CA VAL A 176 -4.78 -21.18 -21.04
C VAL A 176 -3.82 -20.17 -20.45
N GLU A 177 -4.31 -18.96 -20.23
CA GLU A 177 -3.63 -17.92 -19.46
C GLU A 177 -4.05 -18.07 -17.99
N ILE A 178 -3.07 -18.01 -17.08
CA ILE A 178 -3.29 -17.99 -15.64
C ILE A 178 -2.91 -16.60 -15.15
N LEU A 179 -3.90 -15.84 -14.69
CA LEU A 179 -3.70 -14.49 -14.13
C LEU A 179 -3.22 -14.57 -12.67
N ASN A 180 -2.49 -13.55 -12.23
CA ASN A 180 -2.10 -13.38 -10.83
C ASN A 180 -3.36 -13.23 -9.95
N ASN A 181 -3.33 -13.85 -8.77
CA ASN A 181 -4.39 -13.74 -7.78
C ASN A 181 -4.24 -12.45 -6.97
N ILE A 182 -5.35 -11.97 -6.43
CA ILE A 182 -5.36 -10.78 -5.58
C ILE A 182 -5.15 -11.20 -4.12
N PRO A 183 -4.26 -10.53 -3.35
CA PRO A 183 -4.05 -10.83 -1.93
C PRO A 183 -5.34 -10.67 -1.12
N GLU A 184 -5.64 -11.61 -0.23
CA GLU A 184 -6.84 -11.56 0.62
C GLU A 184 -6.49 -11.34 2.10
N ILE A 185 -7.00 -10.26 2.70
CA ILE A 185 -6.87 -10.00 4.15
C ILE A 185 -7.99 -10.72 4.90
N LEU A 186 -7.66 -11.87 5.50
CA LEU A 186 -8.63 -12.71 6.19
C LEU A 186 -9.01 -12.16 7.57
N ALA A 187 -8.02 -11.82 8.39
CA ALA A 187 -8.24 -11.37 9.76
C ALA A 187 -7.27 -10.27 10.17
N ILE A 188 -7.75 -9.37 11.04
CA ILE A 188 -6.96 -8.32 11.69
C ILE A 188 -7.27 -8.42 13.18
N ASN A 189 -6.24 -8.60 14.01
CA ASN A 189 -6.32 -8.64 15.45
C ASN A 189 -5.54 -7.46 16.02
N LEU A 190 -6.12 -6.77 17.01
CA LEU A 190 -5.48 -5.68 17.74
C LEU A 190 -5.38 -6.03 19.23
N THR A 191 -4.55 -5.29 19.97
CA THR A 191 -4.65 -5.27 21.42
C THR A 191 -6.05 -4.85 21.85
N ASP A 192 -6.64 -5.65 22.74
CA ASP A 192 -7.92 -5.39 23.37
C ASP A 192 -7.75 -5.55 24.88
N ASP A 193 -8.07 -4.51 25.62
CA ASP A 193 -7.89 -4.44 27.07
C ASP A 193 -9.16 -4.79 27.85
N ALA A 194 -10.27 -5.05 27.18
CA ALA A 194 -11.55 -5.35 27.81
C ALA A 194 -12.24 -6.58 27.20
N ASP A 195 -12.95 -7.34 28.03
CA ASP A 195 -13.83 -8.43 27.58
C ASP A 195 -15.22 -7.86 27.23
N GLN A 196 -15.28 -6.91 26.29
CA GLN A 196 -16.52 -6.27 25.83
C GLN A 196 -16.69 -6.43 24.32
N GLU A 197 -17.85 -6.02 23.80
CA GLU A 197 -18.06 -6.02 22.35
C GLU A 197 -17.22 -4.90 21.70
N GLY A 198 -16.49 -5.23 20.63
CA GLY A 198 -15.57 -4.32 19.96
C GLY A 198 -14.13 -4.53 20.41
N ILE A 199 -13.30 -3.49 20.26
CA ILE A 199 -11.90 -3.48 20.70
C ILE A 199 -11.74 -2.22 21.55
N GLN A 200 -11.38 -2.37 22.81
CA GLN A 200 -11.18 -1.25 23.73
C GLN A 200 -9.71 -1.14 24.13
N ILE A 201 -9.17 0.06 24.04
CA ILE A 201 -7.78 0.34 24.39
C ILE A 201 -7.75 1.39 25.49
N TYR A 202 -7.21 1.02 26.66
CA TYR A 202 -7.10 1.95 27.78
C TYR A 202 -5.81 2.78 27.68
N PRO A 203 -5.88 4.11 27.85
CA PRO A 203 -4.71 4.97 27.90
C PRO A 203 -3.87 4.68 29.15
N LEU A 204 -2.57 4.97 29.06
CA LEU A 204 -1.70 5.08 30.23
C LEU A 204 -1.59 6.56 30.61
N LEU A 205 -1.73 6.86 31.91
CA LEU A 205 -1.61 8.24 32.39
C LEU A 205 -0.20 8.80 32.18
N ASN A 206 0.80 7.95 32.43
CA ASN A 206 2.21 8.27 32.24
C ASN A 206 2.82 7.19 31.34
N GLY A 207 3.30 7.59 30.17
CA GLY A 207 3.95 6.71 29.20
C GLY A 207 3.10 6.44 27.96
N GLU A 208 3.53 5.45 27.19
CA GLU A 208 2.96 5.09 25.89
C GLU A 208 2.26 3.74 25.98
N LYS A 209 0.99 3.69 25.56
CA LYS A 209 0.26 2.43 25.38
C LYS A 209 0.70 1.80 24.06
N ILE A 210 1.34 0.64 24.12
CA ILE A 210 1.69 -0.15 22.93
C ILE A 210 0.45 -0.94 22.50
N VAL A 211 0.09 -0.80 21.22
CA VAL A 211 -0.99 -1.55 20.56
C VAL A 211 -0.36 -2.46 19.52
N PHE A 212 -0.49 -3.76 19.74
CA PHE A 212 -0.05 -4.79 18.81
C PHE A 212 -1.09 -5.00 17.70
N VAL A 213 -0.60 -5.20 16.49
CA VAL A 213 -1.39 -5.48 15.29
C VAL A 213 -0.92 -6.81 14.73
N GLU A 214 -1.84 -7.74 14.48
CA GLU A 214 -1.57 -8.97 13.76
C GLU A 214 -2.56 -9.16 12.60
N VAL A 215 -2.05 -9.52 11.44
CA VAL A 215 -2.85 -9.67 10.22
C VAL A 215 -2.61 -11.05 9.64
N LEU A 216 -3.69 -11.74 9.26
CA LEU A 216 -3.63 -12.99 8.51
C LEU A 216 -4.00 -12.73 7.05
N ILE A 217 -3.10 -13.10 6.14
CA ILE A 217 -3.25 -12.88 4.69
C ILE A 217 -3.15 -14.22 3.98
N ASN A 218 -4.04 -14.43 3.01
CA ASN A 218 -3.94 -15.49 2.02
C ASN A 218 -3.48 -14.87 0.69
N GLU A 219 -2.31 -15.27 0.23
CA GLU A 219 -1.80 -14.99 -1.11
C GLU A 219 -1.73 -16.32 -1.86
N SER A 220 -2.65 -16.52 -2.81
CA SER A 220 -2.85 -17.81 -3.47
C SER A 220 -1.65 -18.22 -4.32
N ASP A 221 -0.89 -17.25 -4.82
CA ASP A 221 0.33 -17.51 -5.60
C ASP A 221 1.58 -17.68 -4.72
N GLY A 222 1.41 -17.52 -3.41
CA GLY A 222 2.40 -17.73 -2.39
C GLY A 222 2.75 -16.45 -1.65
N PHE A 223 2.79 -16.50 -0.31
CA PHE A 223 2.97 -15.30 0.52
C PHE A 223 4.30 -14.56 0.31
N GLN A 224 5.27 -15.20 -0.35
CA GLN A 224 6.54 -14.58 -0.73
C GLN A 224 6.40 -13.54 -1.85
N ASN A 225 5.29 -13.56 -2.59
CA ASN A 225 5.00 -12.59 -3.65
C ASN A 225 4.47 -11.25 -3.09
N LEU A 226 4.16 -11.19 -1.79
CA LEU A 226 3.79 -9.95 -1.14
C LEU A 226 4.99 -8.99 -1.06
N GLU A 227 4.93 -7.88 -1.78
CA GLU A 227 5.92 -6.81 -1.73
C GLU A 227 5.82 -6.00 -0.45
N GLN A 228 4.60 -5.76 0.02
CA GLN A 228 4.36 -4.90 1.16
C GLN A 228 3.10 -5.30 1.92
N VAL A 229 3.23 -5.39 3.24
CA VAL A 229 2.11 -5.46 4.17
C VAL A 229 2.26 -4.31 5.16
N SER A 230 1.22 -3.48 5.30
CA SER A 230 1.28 -2.28 6.13
C SER A 230 -0.07 -1.98 6.78
N PHE A 231 -0.07 -1.08 7.77
CA PHE A 231 -1.28 -0.48 8.28
C PHE A 231 -1.15 1.03 8.39
N SER A 232 -2.28 1.72 8.32
CA SER A 232 -2.42 3.18 8.48
C SER A 232 -3.39 3.48 9.62
N VAL A 233 -2.94 4.30 10.58
CA VAL A 233 -3.73 4.74 11.73
C VAL A 233 -3.23 6.11 12.18
N LEU A 234 -4.11 7.03 12.58
CA LEU A 234 -3.74 8.39 13.02
C LEU A 234 -2.83 9.14 12.02
N ASN A 235 -3.09 8.99 10.71
CA ASN A 235 -2.27 9.54 9.62
C ASN A 235 -0.80 9.06 9.60
N GLN A 236 -0.51 7.92 10.23
CA GLN A 236 0.78 7.27 10.17
C GLN A 236 0.64 5.90 9.52
N THR A 237 1.53 5.60 8.57
CA THR A 237 1.63 4.29 7.93
C THR A 237 2.87 3.56 8.42
N LYS A 238 2.73 2.29 8.77
CA LYS A 238 3.84 1.43 9.19
C LYS A 238 3.78 0.08 8.48
N ASN A 239 4.95 -0.42 8.09
CA ASN A 239 5.09 -1.77 7.57
C ASN A 239 4.94 -2.80 8.70
N LEU A 240 4.29 -3.91 8.38
CA LEU A 240 4.18 -5.09 9.23
C LEU A 240 5.29 -6.07 8.86
N SER A 241 5.86 -6.71 9.87
CA SER A 241 6.90 -7.71 9.70
C SER A 241 6.28 -9.11 9.63
N PHE A 242 6.86 -9.99 8.80
CA PHE A 242 6.49 -11.40 8.81
C PHE A 242 6.63 -11.99 10.22
N LYS A 243 5.64 -12.77 10.66
CA LYS A 243 5.63 -13.47 11.95
C LYS A 243 5.81 -14.97 11.75
N GLU A 244 4.89 -15.58 11.03
CA GLU A 244 4.82 -17.03 10.81
C GLU A 244 3.91 -17.35 9.61
N ASN A 245 3.97 -18.57 9.09
CA ASN A 245 3.07 -19.07 8.06
C ASN A 245 2.52 -20.44 8.42
N SER A 246 1.29 -20.72 7.99
CA SER A 246 0.67 -22.05 8.15
C SER A 246 0.80 -22.90 6.89
N THR A 247 0.80 -22.26 5.72
CA THR A 247 1.01 -22.88 4.41
C THR A 247 1.93 -22.01 3.56
N THR A 248 2.16 -22.37 2.31
CA THR A 248 2.89 -21.53 1.34
C THR A 248 2.09 -20.31 0.88
N THR A 249 0.77 -20.29 1.11
CA THR A 249 -0.14 -19.20 0.70
C THR A 249 -0.63 -18.38 1.89
N LEU A 250 -0.66 -18.97 3.09
CA LEU A 250 -1.26 -18.36 4.28
C LEU A 250 -0.19 -17.93 5.28
N ALA A 251 -0.04 -16.62 5.48
CA ALA A 251 0.96 -16.01 6.34
C ALA A 251 0.38 -14.98 7.31
N ARG A 252 1.04 -14.84 8.47
CA ARG A 252 0.69 -13.89 9.52
C ARG A 252 1.79 -12.84 9.62
N PHE A 253 1.38 -11.58 9.68
CA PHE A 253 2.26 -10.41 9.81
C PHE A 253 1.94 -9.67 11.11
N GLN A 254 2.94 -9.02 11.71
CA GLN A 254 2.80 -8.35 12.99
C GLN A 254 3.53 -7.01 13.04
N GLY A 255 3.04 -6.12 13.89
CA GLY A 255 3.67 -4.84 14.19
C GLY A 255 3.01 -4.16 15.38
N ASN A 256 3.33 -2.88 15.59
CA ASN A 256 2.72 -2.11 16.66
C ASN A 256 2.73 -0.60 16.36
N PHE A 257 1.84 0.10 17.07
CA PHE A 257 1.87 1.54 17.21
C PHE A 257 1.68 1.92 18.68
N THR A 258 1.92 3.20 18.98
CA THR A 258 1.83 3.72 20.35
C THR A 258 0.75 4.79 20.43
N LEU A 259 0.01 4.76 21.53
CA LEU A 259 -0.97 5.78 21.89
C LEU A 259 -0.54 6.47 23.19
N THR A 260 -0.68 7.78 23.22
CA THR A 260 -0.41 8.63 24.39
C THR A 260 -1.68 9.36 24.79
N ASN A 261 -1.74 9.83 26.03
CA ASN A 261 -2.84 10.67 26.54
C ASN A 261 -2.97 12.04 25.84
N THR A 262 -2.12 12.35 24.85
CA THR A 262 -2.27 13.49 23.95
C THR A 262 -3.26 13.21 22.81
N ILE A 263 -3.53 11.93 22.52
CA ILE A 263 -4.56 11.50 21.58
C ILE A 263 -5.90 11.52 22.30
N GLN A 264 -6.90 12.18 21.74
CA GLN A 264 -8.23 12.29 22.35
C GLN A 264 -8.92 10.91 22.42
N ALA A 265 -9.72 10.65 23.45
CA ALA A 265 -10.57 9.47 23.47
C ALA A 265 -11.58 9.47 22.31
N GLY A 266 -11.93 8.29 21.80
CA GLY A 266 -12.90 8.14 20.73
C GLY A 266 -12.66 6.90 19.86
N ASN A 267 -13.47 6.79 18.80
CA ASN A 267 -13.39 5.69 17.85
C ASN A 267 -12.39 6.01 16.72
N TYR A 268 -11.50 5.07 16.45
CA TYR A 268 -10.47 5.18 15.44
C TYR A 268 -10.55 4.03 14.44
N LEU A 269 -10.16 4.34 13.20
CA LEU A 269 -10.01 3.35 12.13
C LEU A 269 -8.53 3.02 11.95
N LEU A 270 -8.26 1.74 11.76
CA LEU A 270 -6.99 1.21 11.28
C LEU A 270 -7.24 0.51 9.94
N GLU A 271 -6.58 0.98 8.91
CA GLU A 271 -6.64 0.40 7.56
C GLU A 271 -5.40 -0.47 7.35
N VAL A 272 -5.59 -1.74 7.00
CA VAL A 272 -4.50 -2.65 6.63
C VAL A 272 -4.44 -2.74 5.11
N SER A 273 -3.24 -2.75 4.55
CA SER A 273 -2.97 -2.94 3.13
C SER A 273 -2.05 -4.15 2.92
N ALA A 274 -2.38 -4.98 1.94
CA ALA A 274 -1.54 -6.03 1.40
C ALA A 274 -1.34 -5.78 -0.10
N LYS A 275 -0.09 -5.73 -0.55
CA LYS A 275 0.29 -5.44 -1.92
C LYS A 275 1.26 -6.51 -2.44
N ASP A 276 0.99 -7.02 -3.64
CA ASP A 276 1.94 -7.75 -4.48
C ASP A 276 2.38 -6.86 -5.66
N THR A 277 3.06 -7.43 -6.66
CA THR A 277 3.58 -6.70 -7.81
C THR A 277 2.48 -6.05 -8.68
N GLU A 278 1.29 -6.64 -8.75
CA GLU A 278 0.22 -6.23 -9.67
C GLU A 278 -1.02 -5.67 -8.95
N ASN A 279 -1.26 -6.10 -7.70
CA ASN A 279 -2.51 -5.97 -6.99
C ASN A 279 -2.32 -5.42 -5.57
N GLN A 280 -3.39 -4.78 -5.07
CA GLN A 280 -3.46 -4.27 -3.71
C GLN A 280 -4.86 -4.47 -3.12
N THR A 281 -4.91 -4.95 -1.89
CA THR A 281 -6.15 -5.10 -1.11
C THR A 281 -6.05 -4.33 0.19
N THR A 282 -7.15 -3.66 0.57
CA THR A 282 -7.26 -2.93 1.84
C THR A 282 -8.43 -3.44 2.68
N LYS A 283 -8.26 -3.46 4.02
CA LYS A 283 -9.33 -3.84 4.96
C LYS A 283 -9.27 -2.99 6.22
N ASN A 284 -10.43 -2.50 6.66
CA ASN A 284 -10.55 -1.63 7.82
C ASN A 284 -10.99 -2.41 9.07
N ILE A 285 -10.46 -2.00 10.22
CA ILE A 285 -10.94 -2.37 11.55
C ILE A 285 -11.09 -1.13 12.41
N SER A 286 -12.07 -1.11 13.31
CA SER A 286 -12.29 -0.01 14.25
C SER A 286 -11.89 -0.41 15.67
N PHE A 287 -11.40 0.53 16.46
CA PHE A 287 -11.18 0.38 17.90
C PHE A 287 -11.60 1.64 18.66
N SER A 288 -11.98 1.49 19.92
CA SER A 288 -12.25 2.58 20.85
C SER A 288 -11.01 2.87 21.69
N TYR A 289 -10.54 4.10 21.69
CA TYR A 289 -9.54 4.58 22.64
C TYR A 289 -10.24 5.26 23.80
N GLU A 290 -10.15 4.66 24.99
CA GLU A 290 -10.98 5.01 26.13
C GLU A 290 -10.52 6.29 26.84
N GLY A 291 -11.43 6.87 27.62
CA GLY A 291 -11.20 8.10 28.35
C GLY A 291 -10.46 7.90 29.68
N ILE A 292 -9.54 8.82 29.99
CA ILE A 292 -8.92 8.97 31.31
C ILE A 292 -8.96 10.43 31.75
N ILE A 293 -9.46 10.64 32.97
CA ILE A 293 -9.42 11.93 33.66
C ILE A 293 -8.14 12.00 34.47
N SER A 294 -7.38 13.08 34.30
CA SER A 294 -6.28 13.41 35.19
C SER A 294 -6.05 14.90 35.20
N THR A 295 -5.81 15.44 36.39
CA THR A 295 -5.60 16.87 36.57
C THR A 295 -4.46 17.18 37.50
N GLU A 296 -3.78 18.27 37.18
CA GLU A 296 -2.73 18.86 37.98
C GLU A 296 -3.06 20.34 38.22
N LEU A 297 -2.92 20.82 39.46
CA LEU A 297 -3.04 22.24 39.75
C LEU A 297 -1.66 22.90 39.58
N ASN A 298 -1.62 24.11 39.03
CA ASN A 298 -0.36 24.86 38.90
C ASN A 298 0.26 25.27 40.25
N LEU A 299 -0.49 25.14 41.34
CA LEU A 299 -0.07 25.49 42.69
C LEU A 299 -0.68 24.51 43.71
N SER A 300 0.07 24.25 44.77
CA SER A 300 -0.39 23.45 45.92
C SER A 300 -0.86 24.30 47.10
N THR A 301 -0.52 25.59 47.11
CA THR A 301 -0.89 26.57 48.15
C THR A 301 -0.82 27.97 47.55
N PHE A 302 -1.72 28.86 47.97
CA PHE A 302 -1.57 30.29 47.73
C PHE A 302 -1.86 31.06 49.02
N GLU A 303 -1.01 32.03 49.36
CA GLU A 303 -1.11 32.83 50.58
C GLU A 303 -1.51 34.28 50.28
N MET A 304 -2.25 34.92 51.17
CA MET A 304 -2.66 36.31 51.04
C MET A 304 -2.62 37.05 52.38
N SER A 305 -2.43 38.36 52.32
CA SER A 305 -2.50 39.25 53.47
C SER A 305 -3.57 40.30 53.19
N LEU A 306 -4.63 40.30 54.00
CA LEU A 306 -5.80 41.18 53.87
C LEU A 306 -6.01 41.89 55.21
N HIS A 307 -6.36 43.17 55.17
CA HIS A 307 -6.99 43.82 56.32
C HIS A 307 -8.45 43.39 56.39
N SER A 308 -9.07 43.57 57.56
CA SER A 308 -10.49 43.32 57.75
C SER A 308 -11.30 44.20 56.78
N GLY A 309 -12.20 43.57 56.02
CA GLY A 309 -12.98 44.24 54.98
C GLY A 309 -12.33 44.28 53.58
N ASP A 310 -11.04 43.96 53.44
CA ASP A 310 -10.37 43.90 52.14
C ASP A 310 -10.87 42.70 51.32
N ALA A 311 -10.78 42.82 49.99
CA ALA A 311 -11.03 41.72 49.06
C ALA A 311 -9.82 41.53 48.13
N ALA A 312 -9.58 40.29 47.72
CA ALA A 312 -8.60 39.99 46.69
C ALA A 312 -9.04 38.84 45.78
N LEU A 313 -8.51 38.89 44.56
CA LEU A 313 -8.72 37.88 43.53
C LEU A 313 -7.51 36.96 43.44
N ARG A 314 -7.77 35.66 43.21
CA ARG A 314 -6.72 34.66 42.97
C ARG A 314 -7.17 33.68 41.90
N SER A 315 -6.25 33.36 41.00
CA SER A 315 -6.49 32.38 39.96
C SER A 315 -5.71 31.10 40.24
N VAL A 316 -6.36 29.96 40.04
CA VAL A 316 -5.74 28.63 40.06
C VAL A 316 -5.92 28.03 38.68
N GLN A 317 -4.85 27.50 38.10
CA GLN A 317 -4.96 26.77 36.83
C GLN A 317 -5.17 25.29 37.09
N VAL A 318 -6.14 24.72 36.39
CA VAL A 318 -6.38 23.28 36.32
C VAL A 318 -5.84 22.79 35.00
N LEU A 319 -4.72 22.07 35.04
CA LEU A 319 -4.11 21.46 33.87
C LEU A 319 -4.76 20.10 33.64
N ASN A 320 -5.38 19.91 32.48
CA ASN A 320 -5.92 18.62 32.07
C ASN A 320 -4.79 17.75 31.52
N LYS A 321 -4.40 16.72 32.29
CA LYS A 321 -3.41 15.70 31.90
C LYS A 321 -4.06 14.43 31.35
N GLY A 322 -5.39 14.38 31.30
CA GLY A 322 -6.16 13.32 30.70
C GLY A 322 -6.28 13.47 29.18
N ASN A 323 -7.07 12.57 28.58
CA ASN A 323 -7.36 12.57 27.14
C ASN A 323 -8.84 12.86 26.80
N ILE A 324 -9.64 13.23 27.80
CA ILE A 324 -11.02 13.72 27.63
C ILE A 324 -11.15 15.14 28.14
N ALA A 325 -12.11 15.90 27.62
CA ALA A 325 -12.43 17.22 28.16
C ALA A 325 -13.00 17.08 29.57
N ILE A 326 -12.69 18.05 30.43
CA ILE A 326 -13.10 18.02 31.84
C ILE A 326 -13.78 19.30 32.28
N ASP A 327 -14.70 19.11 33.22
CA ASP A 327 -15.27 20.14 34.08
C ASP A 327 -14.82 19.92 35.52
N THR A 328 -15.12 20.89 36.40
CA THR A 328 -14.63 20.82 37.78
C THR A 328 -15.71 21.12 38.80
N GLU A 329 -15.75 20.35 39.88
CA GLU A 329 -16.47 20.70 41.10
C GLU A 329 -15.49 21.30 42.10
N VAL A 330 -15.79 22.51 42.59
CA VAL A 330 -15.00 23.22 43.58
C VAL A 330 -15.73 23.19 44.92
N SER A 331 -15.08 22.65 45.94
CA SER A 331 -15.58 22.65 47.31
C SER A 331 -14.52 23.19 48.26
N MET A 332 -14.96 23.59 49.46
CA MET A 332 -14.08 24.20 50.44
C MET A 332 -14.36 23.69 51.86
N GLN A 333 -13.29 23.51 52.62
CA GLN A 333 -13.34 23.44 54.08
C GLN A 333 -13.20 24.84 54.67
N GLU A 334 -14.01 25.15 55.68
CA GLU A 334 -13.96 26.43 56.40
C GLU A 334 -12.54 26.79 56.82
N LEU A 335 -12.18 28.07 56.69
CA LEU A 335 -10.89 28.53 57.20
C LEU A 335 -11.05 28.83 58.68
N THR A 336 -10.17 28.25 59.48
CA THR A 336 -10.15 28.46 60.92
C THR A 336 -8.83 29.07 61.35
N SER A 337 -8.89 29.97 62.33
CA SER A 337 -7.69 30.43 63.03
C SER A 337 -7.25 29.42 64.08
N GLU A 338 -6.02 29.58 64.59
CA GLU A 338 -5.50 28.75 65.69
C GLU A 338 -6.34 28.88 66.98
N GLN A 339 -7.08 29.98 67.14
CA GLN A 339 -7.97 30.26 68.26
C GLN A 339 -9.41 29.76 68.02
N GLY A 340 -9.67 29.06 66.91
CA GLY A 340 -10.98 28.48 66.59
C GLY A 340 -11.99 29.46 65.98
N GLU A 341 -11.53 30.62 65.51
CA GLU A 341 -12.42 31.56 64.80
C GLU A 341 -12.63 31.14 63.35
N ILE A 342 -13.88 31.19 62.90
CA ILE A 342 -14.28 30.83 61.55
C ILE A 342 -14.22 32.06 60.64
N PHE A 343 -13.64 31.87 59.45
CA PHE A 343 -13.72 32.84 58.36
C PHE A 343 -15.07 32.68 57.67
N ASP A 344 -16.00 33.62 57.88
CA ASP A 344 -17.42 33.55 57.52
C ASP A 344 -17.72 33.50 56.00
N ASN A 345 -17.39 32.38 55.35
CA ASN A 345 -17.80 31.98 53.99
C ASN A 345 -17.80 33.08 52.91
N LYS A 346 -16.82 33.99 52.99
CA LYS A 346 -16.60 35.07 52.01
C LYS A 346 -15.64 34.67 50.90
N ILE A 347 -15.74 33.41 50.47
CA ILE A 347 -14.94 32.88 49.38
C ILE A 347 -15.90 32.44 48.29
N GLU A 348 -15.69 33.03 47.12
CA GLU A 348 -16.52 32.85 45.96
C GLU A 348 -15.67 32.39 44.79
N VAL A 349 -16.28 31.62 43.91
CA VAL A 349 -15.71 31.24 42.62
C VAL A 349 -16.48 31.92 41.50
N PHE A 350 -15.83 32.26 40.39
CA PHE A 350 -16.45 32.93 39.26
C PHE A 350 -16.91 31.94 38.19
N GLN A 351 -18.19 32.00 37.83
CA GLN A 351 -18.77 31.38 36.63
C GLN A 351 -19.95 32.25 36.19
N ASP A 352 -19.69 33.17 35.26
CA ASP A 352 -20.56 34.30 34.85
C ASP A 352 -20.89 35.31 35.96
N VAL A 353 -21.11 34.82 37.17
CA VAL A 353 -21.35 35.52 38.42
C VAL A 353 -20.47 34.94 39.53
N TRP A 354 -20.30 35.68 40.63
CA TRP A 354 -19.61 35.19 41.81
C TRP A 354 -20.53 34.30 42.63
N LEU A 355 -20.14 33.05 42.80
CA LEU A 355 -20.89 32.01 43.51
C LEU A 355 -20.19 31.67 44.84
N PRO A 356 -20.90 31.73 45.99
CA PRO A 356 -20.31 31.43 47.29
C PRO A 356 -19.99 29.93 47.44
N LEU A 357 -18.81 29.61 47.96
CA LEU A 357 -18.37 28.22 48.22
C LEU A 357 -18.90 27.67 49.57
N ALA A 358 -20.13 28.02 49.95
CA ALA A 358 -20.79 27.43 51.11
C ALA A 358 -21.24 25.98 50.84
N ASN A 359 -21.43 25.64 49.56
CA ASN A 359 -21.66 24.29 49.05
C ASN A 359 -20.73 24.06 47.84
N PRO A 360 -20.49 22.80 47.43
CA PRO A 360 -19.76 22.53 46.19
C PRO A 360 -20.40 23.25 45.00
N VAL A 361 -19.56 23.85 44.15
CA VAL A 361 -19.96 24.56 42.93
C VAL A 361 -19.37 23.83 41.73
N PHE A 362 -20.23 23.41 40.81
CA PHE A 362 -19.81 22.85 39.52
C PHE A 362 -19.49 23.98 38.54
N LEU A 363 -18.31 23.94 37.93
CA LEU A 363 -17.82 24.86 36.92
C LEU A 363 -17.71 24.14 35.58
N ASP A 364 -18.46 24.65 34.61
CA ASP A 364 -18.42 24.24 33.21
C ASP A 364 -17.22 24.91 32.52
N LEU A 365 -16.04 24.31 32.69
CA LEU A 365 -14.78 24.87 32.19
C LEU A 365 -14.43 24.36 30.79
N ASN A 366 -14.93 23.17 30.42
CA ASN A 366 -14.63 22.50 29.16
C ASN A 366 -13.13 22.48 28.83
N VAL A 367 -12.30 22.12 29.83
CA VAL A 367 -10.85 22.11 29.64
C VAL A 367 -10.48 20.93 28.74
N ALA A 368 -10.15 21.22 27.49
CA ALA A 368 -9.71 20.22 26.53
C ALA A 368 -8.45 19.47 27.00
N PRO A 369 -8.20 18.24 26.52
CA PRO A 369 -6.99 17.48 26.81
C PRO A 369 -5.72 18.32 26.60
N GLN A 370 -4.75 18.18 27.51
CA GLN A 370 -3.45 18.86 27.47
C GLN A 370 -3.50 20.40 27.58
N ASN A 371 -4.67 20.99 27.82
CA ASN A 371 -4.83 22.43 28.05
C ASN A 371 -4.99 22.76 29.55
N ALA A 372 -5.00 24.06 29.85
CA ALA A 372 -5.23 24.58 31.19
C ALA A 372 -6.51 25.42 31.23
N GLY A 373 -7.39 25.15 32.19
CA GLY A 373 -8.50 26.02 32.59
C GLY A 373 -8.11 26.93 33.74
N GLU A 374 -8.80 28.06 33.88
CA GLU A 374 -8.59 29.01 34.99
C GLU A 374 -9.82 29.03 35.89
N ILE A 375 -9.59 28.84 37.20
CA ILE A 375 -10.59 29.06 38.23
C ILE A 375 -10.24 30.34 38.99
N GLN A 376 -11.15 31.31 38.97
CA GLN A 376 -10.98 32.57 39.68
C GLN A 376 -11.73 32.55 41.01
N PHE A 377 -10.99 32.85 42.08
CA PHE A 377 -11.49 32.98 43.44
C PHE A 377 -11.51 34.44 43.86
N ARG A 378 -12.57 34.84 44.55
CA ARG A 378 -12.65 36.11 45.29
C ARG A 378 -12.76 35.80 46.76
N ILE A 379 -11.84 36.35 47.54
CA ILE A 379 -11.76 36.14 48.99
C ILE A 379 -11.90 37.52 49.65
N GLN A 380 -12.94 37.68 50.48
CA GLN A 380 -13.20 38.93 51.19
C GLN A 380 -13.02 38.71 52.70
N ALA A 381 -12.13 39.46 53.33
CA ALA A 381 -11.95 39.38 54.77
C ALA A 381 -13.20 39.94 55.48
N PRO A 382 -13.79 39.21 56.46
CA PRO A 382 -14.91 39.73 57.23
C PRO A 382 -14.57 41.07 57.90
N GLN A 383 -15.54 41.98 57.98
CA GLN A 383 -15.39 43.36 58.54
C GLN A 383 -15.03 43.41 60.04
N GLN A 384 -15.12 42.27 60.74
CA GLN A 384 -14.77 42.14 62.16
C GLN A 384 -13.84 40.93 62.41
N ALA A 385 -13.15 40.43 61.38
CA ALA A 385 -12.20 39.33 61.53
C ALA A 385 -11.06 39.75 62.48
N LYS A 386 -10.70 38.89 63.45
CA LYS A 386 -9.53 39.18 64.28
C LYS A 386 -8.25 38.95 63.50
N SER A 387 -7.18 39.61 63.92
CA SER A 387 -5.86 39.37 63.36
C SER A 387 -5.40 37.95 63.66
N GLY A 388 -5.03 37.19 62.63
CA GLY A 388 -4.54 35.82 62.78
C GLY A 388 -4.33 35.16 61.42
N ARG A 389 -3.69 33.98 61.42
CA ARG A 389 -3.63 33.12 60.23
C ARG A 389 -4.86 32.22 60.21
N TYR A 390 -5.66 32.34 59.16
CA TYR A 390 -6.77 31.44 58.88
C TYR A 390 -6.30 30.40 57.85
N LYS A 391 -6.56 29.11 58.10
CA LYS A 391 -6.17 28.01 57.21
C LYS A 391 -7.38 27.14 56.90
N GLY A 392 -7.48 26.73 55.65
CA GLY A 392 -8.51 25.81 55.15
C GLY A 392 -8.02 25.10 53.90
N LYS A 393 -8.89 24.33 53.25
CA LYS A 393 -8.57 23.57 52.05
C LYS A 393 -9.64 23.80 50.99
N ILE A 394 -9.22 24.13 49.77
CA ILE A 394 -10.07 24.06 48.58
C ILE A 394 -9.80 22.70 47.93
N THR A 395 -10.86 21.99 47.57
CA THR A 395 -10.80 20.73 46.83
C THR A 395 -11.41 20.97 45.45
N ILE A 396 -10.65 20.65 44.41
CA ILE A 396 -11.07 20.70 43.02
C ILE A 396 -11.14 19.25 42.54
N THR A 397 -12.34 18.82 42.16
CA THR A 397 -12.60 17.46 41.65
C THR A 397 -12.95 17.57 40.18
N SER A 398 -12.21 16.86 39.33
CA SER A 398 -12.43 16.87 37.88
C SER A 398 -13.40 15.77 37.48
N VAL A 399 -14.31 16.09 36.57
CA VAL A 399 -15.26 15.13 35.99
C VAL A 399 -15.23 15.26 34.46
N GLU A 400 -15.67 14.23 33.76
CA GLU A 400 -15.83 14.29 32.30
C GLU A 400 -16.79 15.41 31.93
N SER A 401 -16.37 16.27 31.01
CA SER A 401 -17.25 17.29 30.44
C SER A 401 -18.32 16.60 29.59
N LYS A 402 -19.58 16.91 29.90
CA LYS A 402 -20.71 16.51 29.08
C LYS A 402 -21.04 17.71 28.21
N ASN A 403 -20.35 17.84 27.08
CA ASN A 403 -20.77 18.80 26.06
C ASN A 403 -22.26 18.56 25.75
N GLU A 404 -23.11 19.57 25.96
CA GLU A 404 -24.47 19.64 25.40
C GLU A 404 -24.43 19.92 23.89
#